data_AF-A0A2A5Y479-F1
#
_entry.id   AF-A0A2A5Y479-F1
#
_cell.length_a   1.000
_cell.length_b   1.000
_cell.length_c   1.000
_cell.angle_alpha   90.00
_cell.angle_beta   90.00
_cell.angle_gamma   90.00
#
_symmetry.space_group_name_H-M   'P 1'
#
loop_
_entity.id
_entity.type
_entity.pdbx_description
1 polymer ?
#
loop_
_entity_poly.entity_id
_entity_poly.type
_entity_poly.pdbx_seq_one_letter_code
_entity_poly.pdbx_strand_id
1 'polypeptide(L)'
;MKKISPLLFLGILISTIHCTPKTEEDGTRLDKLIWSDEFEGDFIDTTKWKFETGDHGWGNNEWQDYQPQGSDNVEIKDGTLRITARKNGPGQRVGDYTSARINSRESFLYGRIEIRAKMPEYKGPGIWPALWMLGENIGELGWPLCGEIDLMEYISSSPNSVLMTIHSQANNHMNGTQLSSGFVPLPNIEEEFNIFGLLWEEERLVFYVNGPEQVLLTINRPEEYNQENWPFDKPHYFLMNIAVGGNLGGLDGVDDSIFPATMEIDYVRVYALD
;
A
#
# COMPACT_ATOMS: atom_id res chain seq x y z
N MET A 1 -71.99 39.12 50.99
CA MET A 1 -70.52 38.96 50.92
C MET A 1 -70.26 37.48 50.59
N LYS A 2 -69.95 37.18 49.34
CA LYS A 2 -69.89 35.80 48.81
C LYS A 2 -68.51 35.20 49.06
N LYS A 3 -68.47 34.00 49.64
CA LYS A 3 -67.29 33.20 49.96
C LYS A 3 -66.62 32.72 48.66
N ILE A 4 -65.30 32.89 48.57
CA ILE A 4 -64.46 32.39 47.48
C ILE A 4 -63.88 31.04 47.91
N SER A 5 -64.04 30.03 47.05
CA SER A 5 -63.46 28.69 47.20
C SER A 5 -62.06 28.66 46.57
N PRO A 6 -61.07 27.95 47.14
CA PRO A 6 -59.75 27.83 46.51
C PRO A 6 -59.79 26.76 45.42
N LEU A 7 -59.29 27.11 44.23
CA LEU A 7 -59.05 26.19 43.12
C LEU A 7 -57.75 25.41 43.38
N LEU A 8 -57.84 24.09 43.44
CA LEU A 8 -56.70 23.18 43.51
C LEU A 8 -56.08 23.07 42.09
N PHE A 9 -54.84 23.53 41.91
CA PHE A 9 -54.09 23.25 40.69
C PHE A 9 -53.47 21.86 40.79
N LEU A 10 -54.00 20.90 40.04
CA LEU A 10 -53.44 19.56 39.87
C LEU A 10 -52.33 19.64 38.80
N GLY A 11 -51.07 19.63 39.23
CA GLY A 11 -49.92 19.56 38.33
C GLY A 11 -49.82 18.18 37.70
N ILE A 12 -50.05 18.08 36.39
CA ILE A 12 -49.81 16.86 35.61
C ILE A 12 -48.31 16.79 35.33
N LEU A 13 -47.61 15.84 35.98
CA LEU A 13 -46.24 15.47 35.59
C LEU A 13 -46.31 14.71 34.26
N ILE A 14 -45.90 15.36 33.17
CA ILE A 14 -45.63 14.69 31.90
C ILE A 14 -44.20 14.16 31.99
N SER A 15 -44.07 12.85 32.27
CA SER A 15 -42.80 12.13 32.15
C SER A 15 -42.48 12.00 30.66
N THR A 16 -41.64 12.89 30.14
CA THR A 16 -41.07 12.74 28.81
C THR A 16 -40.10 11.57 28.83
N ILE A 17 -40.52 10.45 28.25
CA ILE A 17 -39.63 9.33 27.92
C ILE A 17 -38.67 9.87 26.86
N HIS A 18 -37.49 10.32 27.31
CA HIS A 18 -36.38 10.60 26.42
C HIS A 18 -35.85 9.25 25.96
N CYS A 19 -36.30 8.83 24.77
CA CYS A 19 -35.61 7.80 24.03
C CYS A 19 -34.26 8.41 23.61
N THR A 20 -33.23 8.21 24.42
CA THR A 20 -31.86 8.43 23.98
C THR A 20 -31.63 7.48 22.79
N PRO A 21 -31.30 8.00 21.60
CA PRO A 21 -30.88 7.12 20.53
C PRO A 21 -29.70 6.31 21.04
N LYS A 22 -29.81 4.98 21.00
CA LYS A 22 -28.63 4.12 21.08
C LYS A 22 -27.76 4.55 19.92
N THR A 23 -26.61 5.14 20.20
CA THR A 23 -25.49 5.08 19.29
C THR A 23 -25.25 3.61 19.03
N GLU A 24 -25.59 3.17 17.81
CA GLU A 24 -25.00 1.96 17.26
C GLU A 24 -23.49 2.22 17.32
N GLU A 25 -22.80 1.52 18.21
CA GLU A 25 -21.36 1.37 18.09
C GLU A 25 -21.16 0.72 16.72
N ASP A 26 -20.70 1.53 15.77
CA ASP A 26 -20.14 1.04 14.53
C ASP A 26 -19.12 -0.04 14.91
N GLY A 27 -19.33 -1.24 14.39
CA GLY A 27 -18.60 -2.47 14.71
C GLY A 27 -17.16 -2.42 14.23
N THR A 28 -16.40 -1.46 14.74
CA THR A 28 -14.97 -1.34 14.55
C THR A 28 -14.35 -2.56 15.22
N ARG A 29 -13.89 -3.52 14.40
CA ARG A 29 -12.89 -4.49 14.84
C ARG A 29 -11.78 -3.69 15.50
N LEU A 30 -11.45 -4.01 16.74
CA LEU A 30 -10.41 -3.31 17.47
C LEU A 30 -9.08 -3.91 17.05
N ASP A 31 -8.67 -3.60 15.81
CA ASP A 31 -7.47 -4.23 15.27
C ASP A 31 -6.24 -3.86 16.13
N LYS A 32 -5.60 -4.89 16.69
CA LYS A 32 -4.43 -4.73 17.55
C LYS A 32 -3.19 -4.54 16.68
N LEU A 33 -2.46 -3.42 16.85
CA LEU A 33 -1.16 -3.22 16.20
C LEU A 33 -0.18 -4.33 16.64
N ILE A 34 0.35 -5.09 15.69
CA ILE A 34 1.28 -6.20 15.93
C ILE A 34 2.68 -5.94 15.41
N TRP A 35 2.83 -5.08 14.41
CA TRP A 35 4.13 -4.67 13.88
C TRP A 35 4.02 -3.30 13.22
N SER A 36 5.06 -2.48 13.35
CA SER A 36 5.17 -1.26 12.56
C SER A 36 6.61 -0.83 12.35
N ASP A 37 6.78 0.00 11.32
CA ASP A 37 7.89 0.93 11.25
C ASP A 37 7.37 2.34 11.00
N GLU A 38 7.72 3.26 11.90
CA GLU A 38 7.36 4.68 11.84
C GLU A 38 8.53 5.51 11.27
N PHE A 39 9.59 4.84 10.82
CA PHE A 39 10.80 5.46 10.25
C PHE A 39 11.40 6.56 11.12
N GLU A 40 11.41 6.31 12.43
CA GLU A 40 12.03 7.17 13.42
C GLU A 40 13.55 6.91 13.49
N GLY A 41 14.34 7.99 13.51
CA GLY A 41 15.81 7.93 13.61
C GLY A 41 16.52 8.49 12.37
N ASP A 42 17.80 8.14 12.22
CA ASP A 42 18.66 8.68 11.14
C ASP A 42 18.90 7.68 10.00
N PHE A 43 18.57 6.39 10.21
CA PHE A 43 18.90 5.28 9.30
C PHE A 43 17.80 4.23 9.31
N ILE A 44 17.63 3.51 8.19
CA ILE A 44 16.75 2.34 8.11
C ILE A 44 17.16 1.30 9.14
N ASP A 45 16.19 0.82 9.92
CA ASP A 45 16.39 -0.28 10.85
C ASP A 45 16.65 -1.59 10.10
N THR A 46 17.92 -1.96 9.99
CA THR A 46 18.33 -3.20 9.31
C THR A 46 17.93 -4.49 10.03
N THR A 47 17.39 -4.40 11.26
CA THR A 47 16.75 -5.53 11.93
C THR A 47 15.33 -5.78 11.42
N LYS A 48 14.70 -4.76 10.81
CA LYS A 48 13.39 -4.87 10.14
C LYS A 48 13.50 -4.99 8.63
N TRP A 49 14.49 -4.35 8.02
CA TRP A 49 14.61 -4.25 6.55
C TRP A 49 15.93 -4.80 6.03
N LYS A 50 15.90 -5.32 4.80
CA LYS A 50 17.09 -5.64 4.01
C LYS A 50 17.01 -4.92 2.65
N PHE A 51 18.16 -4.54 2.13
CA PHE A 51 18.27 -3.91 0.83
C PHE A 51 18.53 -4.98 -0.24
N GLU A 52 17.84 -4.86 -1.36
CA GLU A 52 18.16 -5.59 -2.58
C GLU A 52 19.01 -4.68 -3.48
N THR A 53 20.04 -5.22 -4.13
CA THR A 53 20.99 -4.43 -4.93
C THR A 53 21.24 -5.03 -6.31
N GLY A 54 21.46 -4.20 -7.32
CA GLY A 54 21.80 -4.62 -8.68
C GLY A 54 20.90 -4.05 -9.77
N ASP A 55 21.33 -4.24 -11.00
CA ASP A 55 20.78 -3.66 -12.24
C ASP A 55 20.38 -4.73 -13.28
N HIS A 56 20.17 -5.98 -12.85
CA HIS A 56 19.87 -7.11 -13.73
C HIS A 56 18.42 -7.13 -14.28
N GLY A 57 17.74 -5.98 -14.26
CA GLY A 57 16.40 -5.77 -14.83
C GLY A 57 15.22 -6.35 -14.04
N TRP A 58 15.46 -7.03 -12.90
CA TRP A 58 14.44 -7.44 -11.92
C TRP A 58 13.23 -8.21 -12.47
N GLY A 59 13.40 -8.93 -13.60
CA GLY A 59 12.32 -9.66 -14.27
C GLY A 59 11.45 -8.78 -15.20
N ASN A 60 11.66 -7.47 -15.19
CA ASN A 60 10.82 -6.47 -15.84
C ASN A 60 11.58 -5.56 -16.82
N ASN A 61 12.81 -5.89 -17.19
CA ASN A 61 13.67 -5.04 -18.04
C ASN A 61 13.90 -3.63 -17.47
N GLU A 62 13.90 -3.52 -16.14
CA GLU A 62 14.11 -2.28 -15.38
C GLU A 62 15.55 -1.74 -15.56
N TRP A 63 15.73 -0.42 -15.49
CA TRP A 63 16.98 0.26 -15.84
C TRP A 63 17.83 0.72 -14.64
N GLN A 64 17.25 0.77 -13.46
CA GLN A 64 17.96 1.22 -12.26
C GLN A 64 18.89 0.15 -11.68
N ASP A 65 20.03 0.60 -11.17
CA ASP A 65 20.83 -0.15 -10.20
C ASP A 65 20.33 0.17 -8.78
N TYR A 66 19.69 -0.79 -8.11
CA TYR A 66 19.27 -0.60 -6.72
C TYR A 66 20.50 -0.55 -5.80
N GLN A 67 20.54 0.45 -4.93
CA GLN A 67 21.69 0.73 -4.07
C GLN A 67 21.43 0.35 -2.61
N PRO A 68 22.48 0.02 -1.84
CA PRO A 68 22.36 -0.27 -0.41
C PRO A 68 22.10 0.99 0.44
N GLN A 69 21.87 0.78 1.74
CA GLN A 69 21.90 1.85 2.74
C GLN A 69 23.21 2.65 2.69
N GLY A 70 23.12 3.96 2.89
CA GLY A 70 24.25 4.89 2.83
C GLY A 70 24.53 5.44 1.44
N SER A 71 23.75 5.03 0.44
CA SER A 71 23.66 5.70 -0.86
C SER A 71 22.79 6.94 -0.80
N ASP A 72 22.83 7.76 -1.85
CA ASP A 72 21.96 8.94 -1.99
C ASP A 72 20.50 8.58 -2.38
N ASN A 73 20.18 7.29 -2.47
CA ASN A 73 18.86 6.79 -2.89
C ASN A 73 17.91 6.53 -1.72
N VAL A 74 18.41 6.50 -0.47
CA VAL A 74 17.59 6.32 0.72
C VAL A 74 18.00 7.30 1.82
N GLU A 75 17.02 7.98 2.38
CA GLU A 75 17.18 8.90 3.51
C GLU A 75 16.01 8.68 4.49
N ILE A 76 16.27 8.71 5.79
CA ILE A 76 15.20 8.99 6.77
C ILE A 76 15.28 10.47 7.13
N LYS A 77 14.17 11.18 6.97
CA LYS A 77 14.10 12.61 7.28
C LYS A 77 12.69 13.03 7.62
N ASP A 78 12.58 13.85 8.66
CA ASP A 78 11.31 14.41 9.16
C ASP A 78 10.27 13.32 9.51
N GLY A 79 10.74 12.16 10.02
CA GLY A 79 9.89 11.03 10.37
C GLY A 79 9.39 10.20 9.18
N THR A 80 10.00 10.36 7.99
CA THR A 80 9.62 9.59 6.80
C THR A 80 10.83 8.91 6.18
N LEU A 81 10.61 7.70 5.65
CA LEU A 81 11.51 7.07 4.71
C LEU A 81 11.34 7.73 3.33
N ARG A 82 12.45 8.15 2.72
CA ARG A 82 12.50 8.64 1.35
C ARG A 82 13.28 7.67 0.47
N ILE A 83 12.62 7.16 -0.56
CA ILE A 83 13.27 6.41 -1.64
C ILE A 83 13.36 7.34 -2.85
N THR A 84 14.57 7.61 -3.32
CA THR A 84 14.82 8.53 -4.44
C THR A 84 15.44 7.79 -5.62
N ALA A 85 14.73 7.78 -6.76
CA ALA A 85 15.31 7.41 -8.03
C ALA A 85 16.10 8.59 -8.61
N ARG A 86 17.28 8.32 -9.17
CA ARG A 86 18.20 9.32 -9.71
C ARG A 86 18.75 8.88 -11.06
N LYS A 87 18.91 9.84 -11.97
CA LYS A 87 19.73 9.65 -13.17
C LYS A 87 21.21 9.76 -12.80
N ASN A 88 21.99 8.72 -13.09
CA ASN A 88 23.43 8.64 -12.87
C ASN A 88 24.13 8.31 -14.20
N GLY A 89 24.33 9.31 -15.06
CA GLY A 89 24.92 9.12 -16.38
C GLY A 89 24.14 9.81 -17.51
N PRO A 90 24.32 9.39 -18.78
CA PRO A 90 23.66 10.00 -19.91
C PRO A 90 22.16 9.67 -20.00
N GLY A 91 21.70 8.60 -19.38
CA GLY A 91 20.29 8.16 -19.34
C GLY A 91 19.96 7.16 -20.45
N GLN A 92 18.71 6.71 -20.47
CA GLN A 92 18.09 5.91 -21.53
C GLN A 92 18.57 4.45 -21.63
N ARG A 93 19.19 3.90 -20.58
CA ARG A 93 19.59 2.48 -20.52
C ARG A 93 19.80 1.98 -19.08
N VAL A 94 19.94 0.66 -18.95
CA VAL A 94 20.33 -0.02 -17.71
C VAL A 94 21.64 0.54 -17.15
N GLY A 95 21.67 0.77 -15.84
CA GLY A 95 22.82 1.27 -15.09
C GLY A 95 23.01 2.79 -15.14
N ASP A 96 22.29 3.51 -16.02
CA ASP A 96 22.32 4.97 -16.06
C ASP A 96 21.35 5.62 -15.04
N TYR A 97 20.69 4.81 -14.21
CA TYR A 97 19.82 5.23 -13.12
C TYR A 97 20.15 4.45 -11.86
N THR A 98 19.89 5.07 -10.70
CA THR A 98 20.00 4.43 -9.39
C THR A 98 18.70 4.63 -8.63
N SER A 99 18.38 3.70 -7.74
CA SER A 99 17.21 3.78 -6.86
C SER A 99 17.44 2.92 -5.63
N ALA A 100 16.40 2.62 -4.86
CA ALA A 100 16.45 1.62 -3.81
C ALA A 100 15.23 0.69 -3.83
N ARG A 101 15.48 -0.53 -3.36
CA ARG A 101 14.47 -1.55 -3.07
C ARG A 101 14.77 -2.12 -1.70
N ILE A 102 13.81 -2.03 -0.80
CA ILE A 102 13.91 -2.61 0.54
C ILE A 102 12.80 -3.61 0.79
N ASN A 103 13.17 -4.70 1.45
CA ASN A 103 12.27 -5.79 1.78
C ASN A 103 12.21 -5.97 3.30
N SER A 104 11.03 -6.21 3.86
CA SER A 104 10.93 -6.54 5.28
C SER A 104 11.57 -7.90 5.56
N ARG A 105 12.08 -8.06 6.79
CA ARG A 105 12.59 -9.33 7.32
C ARG A 105 11.47 -10.16 7.92
N GLU A 106 10.45 -9.50 8.45
CA GLU A 106 9.23 -10.13 8.95
C GLU A 106 8.28 -10.41 7.79
N SER A 107 7.54 -11.52 7.90
CA SER A 107 6.43 -11.89 7.02
C SER A 107 5.14 -11.94 7.83
N PHE A 108 4.02 -11.69 7.17
CA PHE A 108 2.70 -11.65 7.78
C PHE A 108 1.74 -12.55 7.01
N LEU A 109 0.79 -13.13 7.72
CA LEU A 109 -0.34 -13.85 7.14
C LEU A 109 -1.62 -13.27 7.75
N TYR A 110 -2.48 -12.75 6.88
CA TYR A 110 -3.69 -12.01 7.26
C TYR A 110 -3.38 -10.74 8.07
N GLY A 111 -4.41 -9.93 8.30
CA GLY A 111 -4.26 -8.67 9.01
C GLY A 111 -4.91 -7.51 8.28
N ARG A 112 -5.00 -6.38 8.97
CA ARG A 112 -5.08 -5.08 8.31
C ARG A 112 -3.66 -4.55 8.13
N ILE A 113 -3.32 -4.20 6.91
CA ILE A 113 -2.03 -3.63 6.52
C ILE A 113 -2.28 -2.22 6.03
N GLU A 114 -1.44 -1.28 6.44
CA GLU A 114 -1.48 0.11 6.00
C GLU A 114 -0.07 0.64 5.75
N ILE A 115 0.12 1.24 4.58
CA ILE A 115 1.32 1.99 4.23
C ILE A 115 0.90 3.41 3.88
N ARG A 116 1.37 4.39 4.66
CA ARG A 116 1.08 5.80 4.38
C ARG A 116 2.22 6.39 3.57
N ALA A 117 1.96 6.75 2.33
CA ALA A 117 2.98 7.22 1.40
C ALA A 117 2.48 8.35 0.48
N LYS A 118 3.42 9.12 -0.05
CA LYS A 118 3.21 10.16 -1.06
C LYS A 118 4.09 9.86 -2.28
N MET A 119 3.50 9.91 -3.47
CA MET A 119 4.21 9.59 -4.71
C MET A 119 5.11 10.75 -5.16
N PRO A 120 6.08 10.50 -6.07
CA PRO A 120 6.91 11.56 -6.62
C PRO A 120 6.09 12.69 -7.27
N GLU A 121 6.46 13.94 -6.98
CA GLU A 121 5.76 15.15 -7.48
C GLU A 121 5.80 15.28 -9.01
N TYR A 122 6.90 14.85 -9.63
CA TYR A 122 7.11 15.00 -11.07
C TYR A 122 6.33 13.95 -11.87
N LYS A 123 5.47 14.46 -12.77
CA LYS A 123 4.64 13.69 -13.69
C LYS A 123 5.35 13.62 -15.04
N GLY A 124 5.33 12.47 -15.68
CA GLY A 124 6.07 12.21 -16.91
C GLY A 124 6.55 10.77 -16.98
N PRO A 125 6.82 10.22 -18.16
CA PRO A 125 7.08 8.79 -18.31
C PRO A 125 8.40 8.39 -17.65
N GLY A 126 8.42 7.20 -17.02
CA GLY A 126 9.68 6.53 -16.72
C GLY A 126 9.92 6.03 -15.31
N ILE A 127 9.09 6.36 -14.32
CA ILE A 127 9.22 5.77 -12.96
C ILE A 127 8.00 4.96 -12.57
N TRP A 128 8.28 3.92 -11.78
CA TRP A 128 7.29 3.00 -11.25
C TRP A 128 7.54 2.74 -9.76
N PRO A 129 7.07 3.64 -8.87
CA PRO A 129 6.96 3.39 -7.44
C PRO A 129 5.99 2.22 -7.15
N ALA A 130 6.41 1.34 -6.26
CA ALA A 130 5.62 0.19 -5.85
C ALA A 130 5.71 -0.04 -4.33
N LEU A 131 4.57 -0.37 -3.72
CA LEU A 131 4.41 -0.87 -2.36
C LEU A 131 3.64 -2.19 -2.46
N TRP A 132 4.31 -3.29 -2.15
CA TRP A 132 3.84 -4.62 -2.52
C TRP A 132 4.34 -5.69 -1.55
N MET A 133 3.86 -6.91 -1.72
CA MET A 133 4.22 -8.05 -0.89
C MET A 133 4.45 -9.30 -1.73
N LEU A 134 5.34 -10.17 -1.27
CA LEU A 134 5.72 -11.40 -1.97
C LEU A 134 5.73 -12.58 -1.00
N GLY A 135 5.25 -13.74 -1.43
CA GLY A 135 5.25 -14.94 -0.60
C GLY A 135 6.65 -15.34 -0.13
N GLU A 136 6.82 -15.65 1.16
CA GLU A 136 8.14 -16.01 1.70
C GLU A 136 8.72 -17.28 1.09
N ASN A 137 7.83 -18.14 0.58
CA ASN A 137 8.15 -19.41 -0.07
C ASN A 137 8.66 -19.25 -1.52
N ILE A 138 8.95 -18.03 -2.00
CA ILE A 138 9.55 -17.79 -3.32
C ILE A 138 10.82 -18.60 -3.57
N GLY A 139 11.65 -18.84 -2.54
CA GLY A 139 12.85 -19.65 -2.68
C GLY A 139 12.58 -21.14 -2.95
N GLU A 140 11.38 -21.62 -2.61
CA GLU A 140 10.95 -23.01 -2.81
C GLU A 140 10.10 -23.16 -4.08
N LEU A 141 9.11 -22.28 -4.26
CA LEU A 141 8.11 -22.41 -5.32
C LEU A 141 8.40 -21.52 -6.55
N GLY A 142 9.19 -20.47 -6.37
CA GLY A 142 9.37 -19.43 -7.38
C GLY A 142 8.12 -18.58 -7.62
N TRP A 143 8.30 -17.53 -8.40
CA TRP A 143 7.21 -16.72 -8.92
C TRP A 143 6.61 -17.39 -10.17
N PRO A 144 5.27 -17.34 -10.41
CA PRO A 144 4.23 -16.68 -9.61
C PRO A 144 3.58 -17.58 -8.54
N LEU A 145 4.07 -18.80 -8.33
CA LEU A 145 3.48 -19.76 -7.38
C LEU A 145 3.55 -19.28 -5.92
N CYS A 146 4.53 -18.45 -5.56
CA CYS A 146 4.64 -17.88 -4.22
C CYS A 146 3.53 -16.88 -3.89
N GLY A 147 2.86 -16.31 -4.89
CA GLY A 147 1.94 -15.20 -4.71
C GLY A 147 2.66 -13.84 -4.64
N GLU A 148 1.98 -12.83 -5.16
CA GLU A 148 2.36 -11.41 -5.11
C GLU A 148 1.09 -10.57 -4.88
N ILE A 149 1.19 -9.59 -3.98
CA ILE A 149 0.09 -8.68 -3.65
C ILE A 149 0.60 -7.24 -3.81
N ASP A 150 0.14 -6.56 -4.85
CA ASP A 150 0.51 -5.19 -5.15
C ASP A 150 -0.51 -4.24 -4.51
N LEU A 151 -0.17 -3.73 -3.31
CA LEU A 151 -1.03 -2.80 -2.57
C LEU A 151 -1.14 -1.44 -3.28
N MET A 152 -0.07 -1.05 -3.96
CA MET A 152 0.01 0.21 -4.70
C MET A 152 1.12 0.10 -5.75
N GLU A 153 0.73 0.24 -7.01
CA GLU A 153 1.62 0.58 -8.10
C GLU A 153 1.23 1.94 -8.68
N TYR A 154 2.21 2.80 -8.87
CA TYR A 154 2.05 4.10 -9.51
C TYR A 154 2.91 4.16 -10.77
N ILE A 155 2.35 4.64 -11.87
CA ILE A 155 3.08 4.84 -13.12
C ILE A 155 3.05 6.31 -13.46
N SER A 156 4.21 6.95 -13.53
CA SER A 156 4.30 8.41 -13.69
C SER A 156 3.83 8.93 -15.05
N SER A 157 3.69 8.07 -16.07
CA SER A 157 3.01 8.41 -17.33
C SER A 157 1.47 8.41 -17.22
N SER A 158 0.92 7.87 -16.14
CA SER A 158 -0.51 7.82 -15.81
C SER A 158 -0.78 8.52 -14.46
N PRO A 159 -0.49 9.83 -14.35
CA PRO A 159 -0.61 10.55 -13.09
C PRO A 159 -2.06 10.62 -12.57
N ASN A 160 -2.21 10.91 -11.28
CA ASN A 160 -3.50 10.96 -10.57
C ASN A 160 -4.27 9.63 -10.61
N SER A 161 -3.55 8.51 -10.71
CA SER A 161 -4.13 7.18 -10.70
C SER A 161 -3.25 6.19 -9.97
N VAL A 162 -3.85 5.07 -9.55
CA VAL A 162 -3.19 3.98 -8.83
C VAL A 162 -3.66 2.65 -9.40
N LEU A 163 -2.80 1.64 -9.31
CA LEU A 163 -3.06 0.27 -9.72
C LEU A 163 -2.85 -0.67 -8.52
N MET A 164 -3.79 -1.59 -8.33
CA MET A 164 -3.67 -2.69 -7.36
C MET A 164 -3.88 -3.99 -8.09
N THR A 165 -3.01 -4.95 -7.81
CA THR A 165 -2.91 -6.18 -8.56
C THR A 165 -2.59 -7.33 -7.61
N ILE A 166 -3.01 -8.53 -7.98
CA ILE A 166 -2.44 -9.75 -7.42
C ILE A 166 -1.89 -10.62 -8.53
N HIS A 167 -0.82 -11.34 -8.21
CA HIS A 167 -0.27 -12.37 -9.08
C HIS A 167 -0.26 -13.75 -8.42
N SER A 168 -0.70 -14.75 -9.18
CA SER A 168 -0.67 -16.18 -8.88
C SER A 168 -0.36 -16.97 -10.16
N GLN A 169 -0.17 -18.28 -10.05
CA GLN A 169 0.03 -19.14 -11.23
C GLN A 169 -1.14 -19.08 -12.21
N ALA A 170 -2.37 -19.03 -11.71
CA ALA A 170 -3.57 -18.89 -12.54
C ALA A 170 -3.74 -17.46 -13.08
N ASN A 171 -3.30 -16.45 -12.31
CA ASN A 171 -3.58 -15.04 -12.56
C ASN A 171 -2.30 -14.22 -12.55
N ASN A 172 -1.64 -14.01 -13.70
CA ASN A 172 -0.43 -13.17 -13.74
C ASN A 172 -0.25 -12.42 -15.05
N HIS A 173 0.62 -11.39 -15.01
CA HIS A 173 0.84 -10.47 -16.12
C HIS A 173 1.50 -11.12 -17.34
N MET A 174 2.29 -12.20 -17.17
CA MET A 174 2.89 -12.91 -18.32
C MET A 174 1.82 -13.49 -19.26
N ASN A 175 0.67 -13.86 -18.68
CA ASN A 175 -0.47 -14.41 -19.43
C ASN A 175 -1.59 -13.39 -19.67
N GLY A 176 -1.47 -12.17 -19.13
CA GLY A 176 -2.53 -11.16 -19.15
C GLY A 176 -3.77 -11.53 -18.33
N THR A 177 -3.62 -12.41 -17.32
CA THR A 177 -4.72 -12.93 -16.50
C THR A 177 -4.70 -12.45 -15.06
N GLN A 178 -3.82 -11.50 -14.73
CA GLN A 178 -3.75 -10.89 -13.40
C GLN A 178 -5.10 -10.31 -12.99
N LEU A 179 -5.43 -10.42 -11.70
CA LEU A 179 -6.61 -9.77 -11.14
C LEU A 179 -6.19 -8.39 -10.66
N SER A 180 -6.76 -7.36 -11.27
CA SER A 180 -6.33 -5.98 -11.09
C SER A 180 -7.52 -5.03 -11.03
N SER A 181 -7.36 -3.93 -10.31
CA SER A 181 -8.28 -2.80 -10.33
C SER A 181 -8.31 -2.08 -11.69
N GLY A 182 -7.28 -2.29 -12.52
CA GLY A 182 -6.92 -1.33 -13.56
C GLY A 182 -6.51 0.02 -12.95
N PHE A 183 -6.23 1.01 -13.80
CA PHE A 183 -5.94 2.36 -13.31
C PHE A 183 -7.19 2.98 -12.68
N VAL A 184 -7.17 3.14 -11.36
CA VAL A 184 -8.23 3.78 -10.59
C VAL A 184 -7.86 5.26 -10.38
N PRO A 185 -8.75 6.22 -10.66
CA PRO A 185 -8.49 7.62 -10.38
C PRO A 185 -8.26 7.85 -8.88
N LEU A 186 -7.13 8.48 -8.55
CA LEU A 186 -6.80 8.95 -7.21
C LEU A 186 -6.21 10.36 -7.35
N PRO A 187 -7.07 11.40 -7.39
CA PRO A 187 -6.62 12.77 -7.45
C PRO A 187 -5.70 13.09 -6.27
N ASN A 188 -4.65 13.87 -6.52
CA ASN A 188 -3.68 14.34 -5.53
C ASN A 188 -2.70 13.28 -4.98
N ILE A 189 -2.56 12.11 -5.62
CA ILE A 189 -1.63 11.05 -5.16
C ILE A 189 -0.17 11.51 -5.11
N GLU A 190 0.21 12.49 -5.95
CA GLU A 190 1.56 13.07 -5.99
C GLU A 190 1.74 14.22 -4.98
N GLU A 191 0.64 14.87 -4.58
CA GLU A 191 0.64 16.08 -3.76
C GLU A 191 0.48 15.78 -2.26
N GLU A 192 -0.19 14.69 -1.91
CA GLU A 192 -0.58 14.37 -0.53
C GLU A 192 -0.23 12.92 -0.14
N PHE A 193 0.01 12.71 1.15
CA PHE A 193 0.13 11.36 1.70
C PHE A 193 -1.23 10.68 1.68
N ASN A 194 -1.26 9.47 1.13
CA ASN A 194 -2.42 8.58 1.14
C ASN A 194 -2.09 7.31 1.92
N ILE A 195 -3.10 6.72 2.56
CA ILE A 195 -2.97 5.42 3.23
C ILE A 195 -3.38 4.34 2.24
N PHE A 196 -2.42 3.57 1.74
CA PHE A 196 -2.68 2.39 0.91
C PHE A 196 -2.86 1.20 1.84
N GLY A 197 -4.06 0.62 1.82
CA GLY A 197 -4.46 -0.36 2.80
C GLY A 197 -4.98 -1.66 2.20
N LEU A 198 -4.79 -2.73 2.97
CA LEU A 198 -5.29 -4.06 2.66
C LEU A 198 -5.94 -4.67 3.90
N LEU A 199 -7.22 -5.04 3.80
CA LEU A 199 -7.79 -6.04 4.70
C LEU A 199 -7.54 -7.41 4.07
N TRP A 200 -6.62 -8.15 4.66
CA TRP A 200 -6.26 -9.49 4.24
C TRP A 200 -6.93 -10.50 5.16
N GLU A 201 -8.00 -11.10 4.67
CA GLU A 201 -8.78 -12.12 5.36
C GLU A 201 -8.57 -13.49 4.70
N GLU A 202 -8.97 -14.56 5.38
CA GLU A 202 -8.85 -15.94 4.84
C GLU A 202 -9.62 -16.13 3.52
N GLU A 203 -10.73 -15.41 3.35
CA GLU A 203 -11.66 -15.60 2.23
C GLU A 203 -11.59 -14.48 1.19
N ARG A 204 -10.86 -13.39 1.45
CA ARG A 204 -10.77 -12.26 0.51
C ARG A 204 -9.63 -11.29 0.82
N LEU A 205 -9.27 -10.53 -0.21
CA LEU A 205 -8.40 -9.37 -0.15
C LEU A 205 -9.24 -8.13 -0.47
N VAL A 206 -9.23 -7.13 0.42
CA VAL A 206 -9.92 -5.86 0.21
C VAL A 206 -8.90 -4.72 0.24
N PHE A 207 -8.63 -4.14 -0.92
CA PHE A 207 -7.74 -3.00 -1.09
C PHE A 207 -8.53 -1.71 -0.95
N TYR A 208 -7.98 -0.75 -0.22
CA TYR A 208 -8.61 0.53 0.04
C TYR A 208 -7.58 1.66 0.10
N VAL A 209 -8.06 2.90 0.02
CA VAL A 209 -7.24 4.10 0.18
C VAL A 209 -7.85 5.00 1.25
N ASN A 210 -7.03 5.56 2.15
CA ASN A 210 -7.45 6.52 3.19
C ASN A 210 -8.48 6.03 4.22
N GLY A 211 -8.93 4.78 4.13
CA GLY A 211 -9.75 4.10 5.12
C GLY A 211 -10.49 2.89 4.52
N PRO A 212 -10.82 1.85 5.31
CA PRO A 212 -11.53 0.66 4.83
C PRO A 212 -12.88 0.93 4.13
N GLU A 213 -13.47 2.10 4.34
CA GLU A 213 -14.70 2.55 3.68
C GLU A 213 -14.49 2.99 2.22
N GLN A 214 -13.25 3.23 1.80
CA GLN A 214 -12.86 3.67 0.45
C GLN A 214 -12.21 2.52 -0.33
N VAL A 215 -12.98 1.46 -0.54
CA VAL A 215 -12.56 0.26 -1.26
C VAL A 215 -12.31 0.56 -2.74
N LEU A 216 -11.16 0.11 -3.23
CA LEU A 216 -10.77 0.25 -4.63
C LEU A 216 -10.77 -1.09 -5.38
N LEU A 217 -10.52 -2.20 -4.68
CA LEU A 217 -10.55 -3.56 -5.24
C LEU A 217 -10.94 -4.56 -4.17
N THR A 218 -11.80 -5.52 -4.51
CA THR A 218 -12.10 -6.69 -3.68
C THR A 218 -11.93 -7.94 -4.51
N ILE A 219 -11.16 -8.89 -3.98
CA ILE A 219 -10.92 -10.18 -4.59
C ILE A 219 -11.32 -11.26 -3.60
N ASN A 220 -12.29 -12.09 -3.96
CA ASN A 220 -12.71 -13.23 -3.14
C ASN A 220 -11.91 -14.47 -3.52
N ARG A 221 -11.56 -15.28 -2.51
CA ARG A 221 -10.99 -16.60 -2.68
C ARG A 221 -11.96 -17.48 -3.49
N PRO A 222 -11.49 -18.21 -4.52
CA PRO A 222 -12.32 -19.20 -5.20
C PRO A 222 -12.85 -20.26 -4.23
N GLU A 223 -14.04 -20.80 -4.50
CA GLU A 223 -14.63 -21.89 -3.69
C GLU A 223 -13.71 -23.12 -3.68
N GLU A 224 -13.24 -23.51 -4.87
CA GLU A 224 -12.18 -24.51 -5.06
C GLU A 224 -10.84 -23.81 -5.23
N TYR A 225 -10.13 -23.58 -4.12
CA TYR A 225 -8.82 -22.94 -4.12
C TYR A 225 -7.68 -23.93 -3.88
N ASN A 226 -6.52 -23.59 -4.43
CA ASN A 226 -5.25 -24.28 -4.24
C ASN A 226 -4.08 -23.30 -4.41
N GLN A 227 -2.84 -23.80 -4.30
CA GLN A 227 -1.64 -22.96 -4.42
C GLN A 227 -1.55 -22.20 -5.76
N GLU A 228 -2.11 -22.73 -6.86
CA GLU A 228 -2.00 -22.11 -8.17
C GLU A 228 -2.92 -20.88 -8.33
N ASN A 229 -4.12 -20.93 -7.74
CA ASN A 229 -5.12 -19.87 -7.89
C ASN A 229 -5.29 -18.98 -6.66
N TRP A 230 -4.82 -19.41 -5.48
CA TRP A 230 -4.90 -18.65 -4.24
C TRP A 230 -3.70 -18.93 -3.30
N PRO A 231 -2.50 -18.43 -3.63
CA PRO A 231 -1.32 -18.53 -2.77
C PRO A 231 -1.37 -17.60 -1.54
N PHE A 232 -2.42 -16.78 -1.40
CA PHE A 232 -2.58 -15.75 -0.36
C PHE A 232 -3.08 -16.32 0.99
N ASP A 233 -2.85 -17.61 1.22
CA ASP A 233 -3.03 -18.33 2.48
C ASP A 233 -1.67 -18.71 3.11
N LYS A 234 -0.59 -18.03 2.69
CA LYS A 234 0.79 -18.18 3.14
C LYS A 234 1.41 -16.83 3.53
N PRO A 235 2.42 -16.80 4.43
CA PRO A 235 3.05 -15.55 4.81
C PRO A 235 3.69 -14.80 3.65
N HIS A 236 3.54 -13.48 3.62
CA HIS A 236 4.15 -12.56 2.66
C HIS A 236 4.97 -11.49 3.39
N TYR A 237 6.09 -11.09 2.80
CA TYR A 237 6.93 -9.98 3.30
C TYR A 237 6.75 -8.75 2.41
N PHE A 238 7.01 -7.56 2.96
CA PHE A 238 6.88 -6.28 2.25
C PHE A 238 8.05 -6.00 1.32
N LEU A 239 7.76 -5.29 0.25
CA LEU A 239 8.72 -4.71 -0.68
C LEU A 239 8.31 -3.27 -0.99
N MET A 240 9.28 -2.35 -0.99
CA MET A 240 9.08 -0.95 -1.34
C MET A 240 10.24 -0.49 -2.24
N ASN A 241 9.91 0.06 -3.41
CA ASN A 241 10.91 0.52 -4.37
C ASN A 241 10.37 1.58 -5.34
N ILE A 242 11.29 2.21 -6.07
CA ILE A 242 10.98 2.92 -7.32
C ILE A 242 11.79 2.29 -8.45
N ALA A 243 11.12 1.61 -9.38
CA ALA A 243 11.74 1.17 -10.63
C ALA A 243 11.83 2.33 -11.64
N VAL A 244 12.77 2.23 -12.58
CA VAL A 244 12.95 3.15 -13.70
C VAL A 244 12.86 2.38 -15.01
N GLY A 245 12.03 2.86 -15.94
CA GLY A 245 11.78 2.17 -17.20
C GLY A 245 11.05 0.85 -16.99
N GLY A 246 11.54 -0.20 -17.63
CA GLY A 246 10.94 -1.53 -17.57
C GLY A 246 9.64 -1.67 -18.38
N ASN A 247 9.04 -2.85 -18.28
CA ASN A 247 7.88 -3.28 -19.07
C ASN A 247 6.61 -2.45 -18.80
N LEU A 248 6.51 -1.82 -17.63
CA LEU A 248 5.36 -1.01 -17.23
C LEU A 248 5.73 0.47 -17.09
N GLY A 249 6.68 0.82 -16.20
CA GLY A 249 7.12 2.20 -15.98
C GLY A 249 7.72 2.89 -17.21
N GLY A 250 8.27 2.11 -18.15
CA GLY A 250 8.91 2.57 -19.38
C GLY A 250 8.09 2.41 -20.65
N LEU A 251 6.79 2.10 -20.54
CA LEU A 251 5.90 1.93 -21.71
C LEU A 251 5.95 3.13 -22.67
N ASP A 252 6.00 4.33 -22.12
CA ASP A 252 6.06 5.60 -22.85
C ASP A 252 7.49 6.20 -22.89
N GLY A 253 8.51 5.38 -22.62
CA GLY A 253 9.91 5.80 -22.47
C GLY A 253 10.26 6.31 -21.07
N VAL A 254 11.40 6.99 -20.95
CA VAL A 254 11.84 7.63 -19.70
C VAL A 254 12.20 9.08 -20.00
N ASP A 255 11.49 10.01 -19.36
CA ASP A 255 11.79 11.45 -19.38
C ASP A 255 12.82 11.76 -18.30
N ASP A 256 14.05 12.05 -18.72
CA ASP A 256 15.14 12.35 -17.79
C ASP A 256 14.92 13.62 -16.94
N SER A 257 13.98 14.48 -17.31
CA SER A 257 13.69 15.72 -16.58
C SER A 257 12.92 15.50 -15.27
N ILE A 258 12.34 14.31 -15.05
CA ILE A 258 11.62 13.98 -13.81
C ILE A 258 12.55 13.62 -12.64
N PHE A 259 13.85 13.42 -12.89
CA PHE A 259 14.82 13.04 -11.87
C PHE A 259 15.47 14.26 -11.20
N PRO A 260 15.73 14.21 -9.88
CA PRO A 260 15.44 13.11 -8.96
C PRO A 260 13.95 13.00 -8.62
N ALA A 261 13.44 11.78 -8.50
CA ALA A 261 12.06 11.49 -8.14
C ALA A 261 12.01 10.75 -6.80
N THR A 262 11.23 11.26 -5.84
CA THR A 262 11.22 10.75 -4.45
C THR A 262 9.83 10.28 -4.04
N MET A 263 9.73 9.04 -3.58
CA MET A 263 8.57 8.52 -2.85
C MET A 263 8.85 8.67 -1.35
N GLU A 264 7.90 9.26 -0.63
CA GLU A 264 7.98 9.43 0.83
C GLU A 264 7.02 8.44 1.50
N ILE A 265 7.49 7.69 2.49
CA ILE A 265 6.71 6.74 3.28
C ILE A 265 6.78 7.17 4.74
N ASP A 266 5.62 7.48 5.31
CA ASP A 266 5.47 7.92 6.71
C ASP A 266 5.46 6.74 7.67
N TYR A 267 4.73 5.67 7.34
CA TYR A 267 4.77 4.46 8.15
C TYR A 267 4.37 3.21 7.35
N VAL A 268 4.75 2.05 7.89
CA VAL A 268 4.16 0.74 7.58
C VAL A 268 3.59 0.17 8.88
N ARG A 269 2.32 -0.21 8.89
CA ARG A 269 1.64 -0.77 10.07
C ARG A 269 0.89 -2.05 9.71
N VAL A 270 0.99 -3.03 10.59
CA VAL A 270 0.26 -4.30 10.51
C VAL A 270 -0.52 -4.49 11.80
N TYR A 271 -1.82 -4.73 11.65
CA TYR A 271 -2.74 -4.98 12.74
C TYR A 271 -3.29 -6.41 12.61
N ALA A 272 -3.38 -7.11 13.73
CA ALA A 272 -4.08 -8.39 13.79
C ALA A 272 -5.57 -8.16 13.61
N LEU A 273 -6.19 -9.06 12.87
CA LEU A 273 -7.64 -9.20 12.80
C LEU A 273 -8.15 -9.82 14.10
N ASP A 274 -9.14 -9.19 14.73
CA ASP A 274 -9.94 -9.83 15.79
C ASP A 274 -10.75 -11.02 15.25
#